data_AF-A0A7J4ZYD0-F1
#
_entry.id   AF-A0A7J4ZYD0-F1
#
_cell.length_a   1.000
_cell.length_b   1.000
_cell.length_c   1.000
_cell.angle_alpha   90.00
_cell.angle_beta   90.00
_cell.angle_gamma   90.00
#
_symmetry.space_group_name_H-M   'P 1'
#
loop_
_entity.id
_entity.type
_entity.pdbx_description
1 polymer ?
#
loop_
_entity_poly.entity_id
_entity_poly.type
_entity_poly.pdbx_seq_one_letter_code
_entity_poly.pdbx_strand_id
1 'polypeptide(L)'
;VPPTTPPPSGDCAATVSLNSWNGGFVATVRVTAGAAAINGWAVALTLPGGATITNTWSARATGTSGAVTFRNVDYNARLSAGATTEFGFQGTGTGPTGTPTCTAS
;
A
#
# COMPACT_ATOMS: atom_id res chain seq x y z
N VAL A 1 -4.89 -6.68 22.47
CA VAL A 1 -4.86 -5.38 21.76
C VAL A 1 -4.23 -5.61 20.39
N PRO A 2 -4.84 -5.21 19.27
CA PRO A 2 -4.09 -5.17 18.01
C PRO A 2 -2.98 -4.11 18.14
N PRO A 3 -1.84 -4.22 17.45
CA PRO A 3 -0.80 -3.21 17.55
C PRO A 3 -1.28 -1.94 16.84
N THR A 4 -1.83 -1.00 17.61
CA THR A 4 -2.08 0.37 17.13
C THR A 4 -0.79 1.15 17.29
N THR A 5 0.14 1.00 16.34
CA THR A 5 1.25 1.93 16.22
C THR A 5 0.65 3.30 15.85
N PRO A 6 0.75 4.33 16.70
CA PRO A 6 0.26 5.66 16.37
C PRO A 6 1.04 6.20 15.17
N PRO A 7 0.39 6.74 14.13
CA PRO A 7 1.10 7.42 13.06
C PRO A 7 1.85 8.66 13.64
N PRO A 8 3.19 8.76 13.51
CA PRO A 8 3.97 9.92 13.94
C PRO A 8 3.74 11.18 13.09
N SER A 9 2.81 12.05 13.51
CA SER A 9 2.64 13.47 13.11
C SER A 9 3.31 13.87 11.77
N GLY A 10 2.59 13.65 10.67
CA GLY A 10 3.06 13.85 9.29
C GLY A 10 2.64 12.72 8.35
N ASP A 11 1.94 11.72 8.88
CA ASP A 11 1.74 10.43 8.22
C ASP A 11 0.66 10.39 7.16
N CYS A 12 0.75 9.30 6.39
CA CYS A 12 -0.35 8.75 5.66
C CYS A 12 -0.87 7.49 6.37
N ALA A 13 -2.15 7.17 6.17
CA ALA A 13 -2.74 5.90 6.55
C ALA A 13 -2.95 5.06 5.29
N ALA A 14 -2.75 3.76 5.37
CA ALA A 14 -3.02 2.84 4.27
C ALA A 14 -3.99 1.73 4.72
N THR A 15 -5.00 1.45 3.90
CA THR A 15 -5.93 0.33 4.11
C THR A 15 -5.91 -0.59 2.89
N VAL A 16 -5.80 -1.89 3.11
CA VAL A 16 -5.81 -2.90 2.03
C VAL A 16 -7.16 -3.57 1.97
N SER A 17 -7.72 -3.65 0.76
CA SER A 17 -8.86 -4.48 0.41
C SER A 17 -8.38 -5.59 -0.51
N LEU A 18 -8.43 -6.82 -0.02
CA LEU A 18 -7.97 -7.99 -0.76
C LEU A 18 -9.16 -8.70 -1.40
N ASN A 19 -9.06 -8.92 -2.70
CA ASN A 19 -9.97 -9.76 -3.48
C ASN A 19 -9.19 -10.96 -4.02
N SER A 20 -9.26 -12.10 -3.33
CA SER A 20 -8.56 -13.34 -3.69
C SER A 20 -9.50 -14.37 -4.32
N TRP A 21 -8.96 -15.13 -5.26
CA TRP A 21 -9.60 -16.30 -5.87
C TRP A 21 -8.61 -17.47 -5.91
N ASN A 22 -9.03 -18.61 -6.46
CA ASN A 22 -8.17 -19.80 -6.50
C ASN A 22 -6.93 -19.56 -7.39
N GLY A 23 -5.77 -19.40 -6.75
CA GLY A 23 -4.47 -19.22 -7.42
C GLY A 23 -4.02 -17.77 -7.61
N GLY A 24 -4.82 -16.77 -7.23
CA GLY A 24 -4.42 -15.37 -7.37
C GLY A 24 -5.24 -14.39 -6.54
N PHE A 25 -4.80 -13.13 -6.54
CA PHE A 25 -5.43 -12.07 -5.79
C PHE A 25 -5.22 -10.71 -6.44
N VAL A 26 -6.14 -9.80 -6.18
CA VAL A 26 -5.99 -8.36 -6.39
C VAL A 26 -6.09 -7.68 -5.04
N ALA A 27 -5.09 -6.87 -4.71
CA ALA A 27 -5.09 -6.03 -3.52
C ALA A 27 -5.24 -4.58 -3.96
N THR A 28 -6.29 -3.93 -3.48
CA THR A 28 -6.50 -2.48 -3.61
C THR A 28 -6.05 -1.82 -2.32
N VAL A 29 -5.16 -0.85 -2.41
CA VAL A 29 -4.63 -0.11 -1.27
C VAL A 29 -5.06 1.34 -1.38
N ARG A 30 -5.79 1.80 -0.36
CA ARG A 30 -6.18 3.20 -0.23
C ARG A 30 -5.24 3.90 0.72
N VAL A 31 -4.61 4.96 0.23
CA VAL A 31 -3.70 5.82 0.97
C VAL A 31 -4.41 7.13 1.28
N THR A 32 -4.37 7.54 2.55
CA THR A 32 -5.00 8.75 3.07
C THR A 32 -3.93 9.63 3.68
N ALA A 33 -3.80 10.88 3.23
CA ALA A 33 -2.95 11.85 3.90
C ALA A 33 -3.54 12.22 5.27
N GLY A 34 -2.69 12.40 6.27
CA GLY A 34 -3.09 12.87 7.59
C GLY A 34 -3.45 14.35 7.62
N ALA A 35 -3.06 15.04 8.70
CA ALA A 35 -3.40 16.45 8.91
C ALA A 35 -2.57 17.43 8.05
N ALA A 36 -1.52 16.96 7.38
CA ALA A 36 -0.66 17.76 6.50
C ALA A 36 -0.78 17.31 5.05
N ALA A 37 -0.55 18.24 4.12
CA ALA A 37 -0.37 17.88 2.72
C ALA A 37 0.95 17.14 2.54
N ILE A 38 0.95 16.10 1.72
CA ILE A 38 2.12 15.27 1.42
C ILE A 38 2.43 15.39 -0.07
N ASN A 39 3.71 15.27 -0.43
CA ASN A 39 4.18 15.36 -1.81
C ASN A 39 4.80 14.05 -2.31
N GLY A 40 4.85 13.05 -1.45
CA GLY A 40 5.08 11.65 -1.80
C GLY A 40 4.52 10.72 -0.74
N TRP A 41 4.30 9.48 -1.15
CA TRP A 41 3.96 8.41 -0.21
C TRP A 41 4.60 7.10 -0.64
N ALA A 42 4.94 6.29 0.36
CA ALA A 42 5.41 4.94 0.21
C ALA A 42 4.63 4.01 1.14
N VAL A 43 4.20 2.88 0.62
CA VAL A 43 3.52 1.84 1.39
C VAL A 43 4.38 0.58 1.39
N ALA A 44 4.85 0.18 2.57
CA ALA A 44 5.54 -1.09 2.76
C ALA A 44 4.55 -2.18 3.18
N LEU A 45 4.61 -3.32 2.49
CA LEU A 45 3.78 -4.48 2.76
C LEU A 45 4.60 -5.77 2.63
N THR A 46 4.40 -6.70 3.55
CA THR A 46 5.02 -8.02 3.48
C THR A 46 4.04 -9.01 2.88
N LEU A 47 4.43 -9.63 1.78
CA LEU A 47 3.70 -10.70 1.13
C LEU A 47 4.04 -12.05 1.79
N PRO A 48 3.05 -12.94 1.98
CA PRO A 48 3.30 -14.27 2.53
C PRO A 48 4.13 -15.12 1.57
N GLY A 49 4.78 -16.16 2.10
CA GLY A 49 5.53 -17.11 1.28
C GLY A 49 4.64 -17.74 0.20
N GLY A 50 5.13 -17.79 -1.03
CA GLY A 50 4.37 -18.29 -2.19
C GLY A 50 3.51 -17.25 -2.91
N ALA A 51 3.45 -16.01 -2.41
CA ALA A 51 2.82 -14.90 -3.11
C ALA A 51 3.80 -14.19 -4.05
N THR A 52 3.35 -13.83 -5.25
CA THR A 52 4.18 -13.08 -6.21
C THR A 52 3.35 -12.04 -6.95
N ILE A 53 3.79 -10.78 -6.94
CA ILE A 53 3.17 -9.70 -7.71
C ILE A 53 3.45 -9.94 -9.19
N THR A 54 2.39 -9.88 -9.98
CA THR A 54 2.44 -10.01 -11.45
C THR A 54 2.16 -8.70 -12.15
N ASN A 55 1.34 -7.82 -11.54
CA ASN A 55 1.01 -6.53 -12.12
C ASN A 55 0.75 -5.48 -11.04
N THR A 56 1.05 -4.21 -11.34
CA THR A 56 0.81 -3.07 -10.44
C THR A 56 0.32 -1.88 -11.24
N TRP A 57 -0.62 -1.12 -10.70
CA TRP A 57 -1.12 0.12 -11.30
C TRP A 57 -1.26 1.21 -10.25
N SER A 58 -1.18 2.47 -10.70
CA SER A 58 -1.21 3.66 -9.83
C SER A 58 -0.12 3.70 -8.75
N ALA A 59 0.87 2.81 -8.81
CA ALA A 59 2.02 2.76 -7.91
C ALA A 59 3.18 2.03 -8.59
N ARG A 60 4.41 2.28 -8.11
CA ARG A 60 5.61 1.54 -8.50
C ARG A 60 6.04 0.62 -7.35
N ALA A 61 6.04 -0.69 -7.58
CA ALA A 61 6.58 -1.64 -6.62
C ALA A 61 8.10 -1.81 -6.81
N THR A 62 8.85 -1.86 -5.71
CA THR A 62 10.31 -2.13 -5.73
C THR A 62 10.67 -3.60 -5.66
N GLY A 63 9.68 -4.49 -5.53
CA GLY A 63 9.85 -5.93 -5.46
C GLY A 63 8.56 -6.67 -5.80
N THR A 64 8.64 -7.99 -5.89
CA THR A 64 7.51 -8.85 -6.29
C THR A 64 7.14 -9.91 -5.25
N SER A 65 7.98 -10.16 -4.24
CA SER A 65 7.77 -11.16 -3.20
C SER A 65 8.41 -10.73 -1.88
N GLY A 66 7.94 -11.25 -0.74
CA GLY A 66 8.48 -10.88 0.57
C GLY A 66 8.13 -9.43 0.93
N ALA A 67 9.12 -8.65 1.37
CA ALA A 67 8.92 -7.23 1.68
C ALA A 67 8.89 -6.39 0.39
N VAL A 68 7.72 -5.85 0.06
CA VAL A 68 7.52 -4.99 -1.11
C VAL A 68 7.19 -3.57 -0.67
N THR A 69 7.81 -2.59 -1.32
CA THR A 69 7.46 -1.18 -1.14
C THR A 69 6.80 -0.64 -2.39
N PHE A 70 5.60 -0.10 -2.24
CA PHE A 70 4.85 0.60 -3.28
C PHE A 70 5.06 2.09 -3.11
N ARG A 71 5.59 2.75 -4.13
CA ARG A 71 5.75 4.20 -4.14
C ARG A 71 4.74 4.85 -5.08
N ASN A 72 4.33 6.06 -4.75
CA ASN A 72 3.49 6.87 -5.61
C ASN A 72 4.08 7.02 -7.03
N VAL A 73 3.20 7.30 -7.98
CA VAL A 73 3.56 7.79 -9.32
C VAL A 73 3.38 9.32 -9.37
N ASP A 74 3.86 9.97 -10.43
CA ASP A 74 3.93 11.43 -10.49
C ASP A 74 2.56 12.11 -10.32
N TYR A 75 1.50 11.54 -10.90
CA TYR A 75 0.17 12.16 -10.84
C TYR A 75 -0.54 12.01 -9.49
N ASN A 76 -0.16 11.04 -8.65
CA ASN A 76 -0.80 10.79 -7.35
C ASN A 76 0.18 10.97 -6.17
N ALA A 77 1.30 11.63 -6.41
CA ALA A 77 2.30 11.98 -5.40
C ALA A 77 1.76 12.96 -4.36
N ARG A 78 1.01 13.95 -4.84
CA ARG A 78 0.58 15.10 -4.05
C ARG A 78 -0.84 14.91 -3.56
N LEU A 79 -0.99 14.84 -2.23
CA LEU A 79 -2.28 14.76 -1.56
C LEU A 79 -2.39 15.92 -0.58
N SER A 80 -3.48 16.67 -0.67
CA SER A 80 -3.84 17.65 0.36
C SER A 80 -4.12 16.95 1.69
N ALA A 81 -4.08 17.68 2.81
CA ALA A 81 -4.47 17.14 4.11
C ALA A 81 -5.86 16.47 4.05
N GLY A 82 -5.97 15.23 4.54
CA GLY A 82 -7.19 14.42 4.49
C GLY A 82 -7.58 13.86 3.12
N ALA A 83 -6.82 14.15 2.05
CA ALA A 83 -7.11 13.61 0.73
C ALA A 83 -6.67 12.14 0.62
N THR A 84 -7.33 11.40 -0.28
CA THR A 84 -7.08 9.97 -0.48
C THR A 84 -6.75 9.64 -1.94
N THR A 85 -5.82 8.71 -2.14
CA THR A 85 -5.56 8.06 -3.43
C THR A 85 -5.64 6.56 -3.27
N GLU A 86 -5.87 5.86 -4.37
CA GLU A 86 -5.92 4.41 -4.40
C GLU A 86 -4.93 3.88 -5.43
N PHE A 87 -4.30 2.76 -5.09
CA PHE A 87 -3.52 1.98 -6.02
C PHE A 87 -3.86 0.51 -5.88
N GLY A 88 -3.45 -0.29 -6.85
CA GLY A 88 -3.70 -1.71 -6.78
C GLY A 88 -2.58 -2.54 -7.39
N PHE A 89 -2.56 -3.80 -6.98
CA PHE A 89 -1.65 -4.78 -7.53
C PHE A 89 -2.31 -6.14 -7.59
N GLN A 90 -1.93 -6.90 -8.61
CA GLN A 90 -2.34 -8.28 -8.82
C GLN A 90 -1.15 -9.19 -8.51
N GLY A 91 -1.42 -10.27 -7.81
CA GLY A 91 -0.45 -11.33 -7.58
C GLY A 91 -1.03 -12.72 -7.72
N THR A 92 -0.15 -13.71 -7.77
CA THR A 92 -0.47 -15.13 -7.66
C THR A 92 -0.21 -15.62 -6.24
N GLY A 93 -0.87 -16.69 -5.83
CA GLY A 93 -0.73 -17.27 -4.48
C GLY A 93 -1.67 -16.64 -3.45
N THR A 94 -1.22 -16.61 -2.19
CA THR A 94 -2.00 -16.07 -1.06
C THR A 94 -1.80 -14.57 -0.94
N GLY A 95 -2.89 -13.80 -0.88
CA GLY A 95 -2.78 -12.36 -0.72
C GLY A 95 -2.20 -11.93 0.65
N PRO A 96 -1.70 -10.69 0.76
CA PRO A 96 -1.18 -10.16 2.01
C PRO A 96 -2.23 -10.05 3.10
N THR A 97 -1.85 -10.44 4.31
CA THR A 97 -2.65 -10.30 5.54
C THR A 97 -2.05 -9.29 6.53
N GLY A 98 -0.84 -8.81 6.25
CA GLY A 98 -0.15 -7.83 7.08
C GLY A 98 -0.74 -6.43 6.94
N THR A 99 -0.64 -5.63 8.00
CA THR A 99 -1.02 -4.22 7.96
C THR A 99 0.01 -3.44 7.12
N PRO A 100 -0.40 -2.67 6.10
CA PRO A 100 0.51 -1.84 5.34
C PRO A 100 1.07 -0.74 6.26
N THR A 101 2.37 -0.45 6.13
CA THR A 101 2.97 0.72 6.76
C THR A 101 3.06 1.82 5.72
N CYS A 102 2.48 2.99 5.99
CA CYS A 102 2.53 4.13 5.08
C CYS A 102 3.50 5.19 5.61
N THR A 103 4.34 5.71 4.73
CA THR A 103 5.31 6.77 5.03
C THR A 103 5.08 7.91 4.03
N ALA A 104 4.80 9.09 4.57
CA ALA A 104 4.64 10.31 3.77
C ALA A 104 5.98 11.03 3.60
N SER A 105 6.09 11.84 2.55
CA SER A 105 7.27 12.66 2.22
C SER A 105 6.87 14.07 1.81
#